data_AF-A0A4Z2DZJ2-F1
#
_entry.id   AF-A0A4Z2DZJ2-F1
#
_cell.length_a   1.000
_cell.length_b   1.000
_cell.length_c   1.000
_cell.angle_alpha   90.00
_cell.angle_beta   90.00
_cell.angle_gamma   90.00
#
_symmetry.space_group_name_H-M   'P 1'
#
loop_
_entity.id
_entity.type
_entity.pdbx_description
1 polymer ?
#
loop_
_entity_poly.entity_id
_entity_poly.type
_entity_poly.pdbx_seq_one_letter_code
_entity_poly.pdbx_strand_id
1 'polypeptide(L)'
;MGLSDVTHVESIQEKSQCALEEYVRNQYPSQPNRFGRLLLRLPSLRIVSSPVIEQLFFVRLVGKTPIETLLRDMLLSGSSYNWPYMPTVQRDRPISLHYNENGP
;
A
#
# COMPACT_ATOMS: atom_id res chain seq x y z
N MET A 1 2.89 -22.47 -3.48
CA MET A 1 3.97 -22.44 -2.48
C MET A 1 3.48 -21.61 -1.30
N GLY A 2 3.55 -22.15 -0.08
CA GLY A 2 3.20 -21.42 1.14
C GLY A 2 4.37 -20.59 1.68
N LEU A 3 4.17 -19.96 2.84
CA LEU A 3 5.25 -19.28 3.56
C LEU A 3 6.32 -20.29 3.97
N SER A 4 7.59 -19.93 3.77
CA SER A 4 8.75 -20.77 4.12
C SER A 4 9.14 -20.67 5.59
N ASP A 5 8.88 -19.52 6.22
CA ASP A 5 9.19 -19.25 7.61
C ASP A 5 8.04 -18.46 8.26
N VAL A 6 7.07 -19.20 8.80
CA VAL A 6 5.86 -18.63 9.39
C VAL A 6 6.20 -17.87 10.68
N THR A 7 7.09 -18.41 11.51
CA THR A 7 7.44 -17.81 12.80
C THR A 7 8.15 -16.47 12.62
N HIS A 8 9.02 -16.35 11.61
CA HIS A 8 9.64 -15.06 11.30
C HIS A 8 8.61 -14.03 10.85
N VAL A 9 7.67 -14.41 9.97
CA VAL A 9 6.59 -13.51 9.51
C VAL A 9 5.70 -13.06 10.66
N GLU A 10 5.33 -13.98 11.55
CA GLU A 10 4.56 -13.68 12.77
C GLU A 10 5.30 -12.69 13.68
N SER A 11 6.62 -12.88 13.86
CA SER A 11 7.42 -11.96 14.68
C SER A 11 7.47 -10.53 14.11
N ILE A 12 7.46 -10.38 12.77
CA ILE A 12 7.41 -9.07 12.12
C ILE A 12 6.03 -8.44 12.30
N GLN A 13 4.97 -9.26 12.19
CA GLN A 13 3.61 -8.80 12.42
C GLN A 13 3.42 -8.29 13.86
N GLU A 14 3.92 -9.03 14.86
CA GLU A 14 3.88 -8.63 16.27
C GLU A 14 4.60 -7.29 16.50
N LYS A 15 5.83 -7.15 16.00
CA LYS A 15 6.59 -5.89 16.07
C LYS A 15 5.82 -4.71 15.46
N SER A 16 5.16 -4.95 14.32
CA SER A 16 4.36 -3.93 13.64
C SER A 16 3.13 -3.53 14.46
N GLN A 17 2.47 -4.48 15.12
CA GLN A 17 1.33 -4.21 16.00
C GLN A 17 1.75 -3.44 17.25
N CYS A 18 2.87 -3.82 17.88
CA CYS A 18 3.43 -3.08 19.03
C CYS A 18 3.76 -1.63 18.66
N ALA A 19 4.43 -1.42 17.53
CA ALA A 19 4.76 -0.07 17.05
C ALA A 19 3.50 0.77 16.76
N LEU A 20 2.46 0.16 16.17
CA LEU A 20 1.18 0.82 15.92
C LEU A 20 0.48 1.19 17.23
N GLU A 21 0.47 0.30 18.22
CA GLU A 21 -0.14 0.55 19.52
C GLU A 21 0.54 1.73 20.24
N GLU A 22 1.87 1.72 20.28
CA GLU A 22 2.66 2.81 20.86
C GLU A 22 2.39 4.14 20.15
N TYR A 23 2.40 4.14 18.82
CA TYR A 23 2.06 5.33 18.03
C TYR A 23 0.67 5.86 18.38
N VAL A 24 -0.35 4.99 18.42
CA VAL A 24 -1.72 5.39 18.73
C VAL A 24 -1.82 5.97 20.15
N ARG A 25 -1.16 5.35 21.12
CA ARG A 25 -1.14 5.80 22.52
C ARG A 25 -0.55 7.20 22.65
N ASN A 26 0.54 7.46 21.92
CA ASN A 26 1.26 8.73 21.97
C ASN A 26 0.52 9.85 21.21
N GLN A 27 -0.06 9.54 20.05
CA GLN A 27 -0.69 10.54 19.17
C GLN A 27 -2.18 10.78 19.47
N TYR A 28 -2.87 9.80 20.04
CA TYR A 28 -4.31 9.88 20.32
C TYR A 28 -4.64 9.42 21.76
N PRO A 29 -4.05 10.05 22.79
CA PRO A 29 -4.23 9.62 24.18
C PRO A 29 -5.68 9.69 24.67
N SER A 30 -6.52 10.55 24.07
CA SER A 30 -7.95 10.66 24.37
C SER A 30 -8.82 9.57 23.71
N GLN A 31 -8.24 8.68 22.89
CA GLN A 31 -8.95 7.64 22.14
C GLN A 31 -8.40 6.24 22.48
N PRO A 32 -8.60 5.72 23.71
CA PRO A 32 -8.01 4.46 24.15
C PRO A 32 -8.40 3.24 23.30
N ASN A 33 -9.57 3.29 22.65
CA ASN A 33 -10.08 2.21 21.82
C ASN A 33 -9.63 2.29 20.34
N ARG A 34 -8.85 3.31 19.95
CA ARG A 34 -8.49 3.56 18.55
C ARG A 34 -7.67 2.42 17.94
N PHE A 35 -6.73 1.86 18.70
CA PHE A 35 -5.91 0.73 18.26
C PHE A 35 -6.79 -0.47 17.89
N GLY A 36 -7.68 -0.89 18.80
CA GLY A 36 -8.63 -1.97 18.54
C GLY A 36 -9.54 -1.70 17.34
N ARG A 37 -10.05 -0.47 17.19
CA ARG A 37 -10.87 -0.09 16.02
C ARG A 37 -10.10 -0.19 14.70
N LEU A 38 -8.81 0.11 14.68
CA LEU A 38 -7.96 -0.07 13.50
C LEU A 38 -7.76 -1.56 13.19
N LEU A 39 -7.46 -2.38 14.21
CA LEU A 39 -7.33 -3.83 14.02
C LEU A 39 -8.62 -4.49 13.50
N LEU A 40 -9.78 -4.01 13.94
CA LEU A 40 -11.09 -4.49 13.45
C LEU A 40 -11.37 -4.16 11.98
N ARG A 41 -10.56 -3.31 11.32
CA ARG A 41 -10.64 -3.10 9.86
C ARG A 41 -9.95 -4.20 9.06
N LEU A 42 -9.02 -4.95 9.67
CA LEU A 42 -8.27 -6.01 9.00
C LEU A 42 -9.18 -7.15 8.50
N PRO A 43 -10.17 -7.65 9.26
CA PRO A 43 -11.12 -8.63 8.74
C PRO A 43 -11.94 -8.10 7.56
N SER A 44 -12.39 -6.84 7.62
CA SER A 44 -13.11 -6.20 6.51
C SER A 44 -12.24 -6.04 5.25
N LEU A 45 -10.92 -5.92 5.41
CA LEU A 45 -9.98 -5.89 4.30
C LEU A 45 -9.78 -7.28 3.68
N ARG A 46 -9.78 -8.34 4.50
CA ARG A 46 -9.62 -9.74 4.04
C ARG A 46 -10.77 -10.23 3.17
N ILE A 47 -11.98 -9.68 3.34
CA ILE A 47 -13.15 -10.08 2.54
C ILE A 47 -13.20 -9.41 1.16
N VAL A 48 -12.27 -8.49 0.85
CA VAL A 48 -12.21 -7.89 -0.48
C VAL A 48 -11.76 -8.96 -1.48
N SER A 49 -12.57 -9.14 -2.54
CA SER A 49 -12.38 -10.19 -3.54
C SER A 49 -11.18 -9.90 -4.45
N SER A 50 -10.21 -10.83 -4.52
CA SER A 50 -9.08 -10.75 -5.47
C SER A 50 -9.55 -10.60 -6.92
N PRO A 51 -10.53 -11.38 -7.43
CA PRO A 51 -11.09 -11.17 -8.75
C PRO A 51 -11.59 -9.74 -9.03
N VAL A 52 -12.17 -9.08 -8.02
CA VAL A 52 -12.65 -7.70 -8.16
C VAL A 52 -11.46 -6.73 -8.27
N ILE A 53 -10.43 -6.91 -7.45
CA ILE A 53 -9.19 -6.11 -7.52
C ILE A 53 -8.54 -6.29 -8.90
N GLU A 54 -8.46 -7.52 -9.39
CA GLU A 54 -7.91 -7.84 -10.71
C GLU A 54 -8.70 -7.19 -11.84
N GLN A 55 -10.03 -7.24 -11.80
CA GLN A 55 -10.87 -6.57 -12.81
C GLN A 55 -10.73 -5.05 -12.79
N LEU A 56 -10.69 -4.44 -11.60
CA LEU A 56 -10.60 -2.99 -11.45
C LEU A 56 -9.23 -2.44 -11.88
N PHE A 57 -8.15 -3.14 -11.52
CA PHE A 57 -6.80 -2.60 -11.61
C PHE A 57 -5.87 -3.38 -12.53
N PHE A 58 -6.09 -4.66 -12.87
CA PHE A 58 -5.09 -5.46 -13.59
C PHE A 58 -5.53 -5.92 -14.99
N VAL A 59 -6.83 -6.13 -15.25
CA VAL A 59 -7.31 -6.61 -16.57
C VAL A 59 -6.95 -5.65 -17.71
N ARG A 60 -7.13 -4.34 -17.52
CA ARG A 60 -6.75 -3.34 -18.53
C ARG A 60 -5.24 -3.13 -18.63
N LEU A 61 -4.51 -3.64 -17.65
CA LEU A 61 -3.15 -3.29 -17.29
C LEU A 61 -2.13 -4.35 -17.74
N VAL A 62 -2.55 -5.61 -17.76
CA VAL A 62 -1.67 -6.77 -17.94
C VAL A 62 -2.30 -7.89 -18.77
N GLY A 63 -3.54 -7.72 -19.22
CA GLY A 63 -4.26 -8.73 -20.00
C GLY A 63 -4.58 -9.98 -19.18
N LYS A 64 -4.14 -11.16 -19.65
CA LYS A 64 -4.43 -12.47 -19.04
C LYS A 64 -3.32 -12.97 -18.09
N THR A 65 -2.28 -12.16 -17.85
CA THR A 65 -1.16 -12.56 -17.00
C THR A 65 -1.60 -12.61 -15.54
N PRO A 66 -1.42 -13.73 -14.82
CA PRO A 66 -1.71 -13.82 -13.40
C PRO A 66 -0.93 -12.78 -12.58
N ILE A 67 -1.58 -12.20 -11.56
CA ILE A 67 -0.98 -11.17 -10.71
C ILE A 67 0.29 -11.66 -10.01
N GLU A 68 0.37 -12.94 -9.66
CA GLU A 68 1.51 -13.56 -8.99
C GLU A 68 2.77 -13.55 -9.85
N THR A 69 2.63 -13.71 -11.17
CA THR A 69 3.74 -13.61 -12.11
C THR A 69 4.30 -12.19 -12.11
N LEU A 70 3.43 -11.18 -12.10
CA LEU A 70 3.84 -9.79 -12.05
C LEU A 70 4.51 -9.43 -10.74
N LEU A 71 3.96 -9.87 -9.60
CA LEU A 71 4.56 -9.62 -8.30
C LEU A 71 5.96 -10.25 -8.20
N ARG A 72 6.15 -11.42 -8.82
CA ARG A 72 7.46 -12.08 -8.91
C ARG A 72 8.42 -11.27 -9.75
N ASP A 73 8.04 -10.88 -10.96
CA ASP A 73 8.86 -10.02 -11.81
C ASP A 73 9.18 -8.73 -11.05
N MET A 74 8.18 -8.17 -10.35
CA MET A 74 8.28 -6.96 -9.55
C MET A 74 9.36 -6.99 -8.50
N LEU A 75 9.42 -8.10 -7.78
CA LEU A 75 10.43 -8.33 -6.78
C LEU A 75 11.82 -8.53 -7.40
N LEU A 76 11.90 -9.12 -8.60
CA LEU A 76 13.17 -9.54 -9.22
C LEU A 76 13.87 -8.46 -10.05
N SER A 77 13.17 -7.46 -10.61
CA SER A 77 13.85 -6.49 -11.49
C SER A 77 14.62 -5.39 -10.75
N GLY A 78 14.50 -5.28 -9.42
CA GLY A 78 15.28 -4.37 -8.59
C GLY A 78 15.09 -2.87 -8.88
N SER A 79 14.21 -2.50 -9.81
CA SER A 79 13.95 -1.13 -10.26
C SER A 79 12.54 -0.69 -9.87
N SER A 80 12.31 0.61 -9.73
CA SER A 80 10.94 1.14 -9.57
C SER A 80 10.10 0.72 -10.78
N TYR A 81 9.10 -0.13 -10.56
CA TYR A 81 8.18 -0.52 -11.61
C TYR A 81 7.35 0.68 -12.06
N ASN A 82 7.64 1.18 -13.25
CA ASN A 82 6.78 2.15 -13.91
C ASN A 82 5.59 1.41 -14.49
N TRP A 83 4.48 1.44 -13.77
CA TRP A 83 3.20 0.99 -14.28
C TRP A 83 2.88 1.77 -15.57
N PRO A 84 2.42 1.14 -16.67
CA PRO A 84 2.24 1.81 -17.97
C PRO A 84 1.26 3.00 -17.98
N TYR A 85 0.57 3.25 -16.87
CA TYR A 85 -0.50 4.24 -16.68
C TYR A 85 -0.14 5.25 -15.59
N MET A 86 0.96 5.04 -14.84
CA MET A 86 1.46 6.08 -13.96
C MET A 86 2.18 7.09 -14.86
N PRO A 87 1.70 8.34 -14.97
CA PRO A 87 2.51 9.36 -15.62
C PRO A 87 3.82 9.41 -14.84
N THR A 88 4.94 9.28 -15.55
CA THR A 88 6.26 9.50 -14.95
C THR A 88 6.20 10.87 -14.30
N VAL A 89 6.09 10.93 -12.97
CA VAL A 89 6.26 12.19 -12.25
C VAL A 89 7.70 12.57 -12.51
N GLN A 90 7.89 13.47 -13.46
CA GLN A 90 9.18 14.01 -13.83
C GLN A 90 9.73 14.67 -12.56
N ARG A 91 10.63 13.96 -11.87
CA ARG A 91 11.19 14.39 -10.57
C ARG A 91 11.98 15.70 -10.66
N ASP A 92 12.16 16.24 -11.87
CA ASP A 92 12.97 17.43 -12.16
C ASP A 92 12.18 18.69 -12.53
N ARG A 93 10.86 18.76 -12.28
CA ARG A 93 10.17 20.06 -12.32
C ARG A 93 10.15 20.68 -10.93
N PRO A 94 10.97 21.72 -10.65
CA PRO A 94 10.75 22.51 -9.44
C PRO A 94 9.31 23.03 -9.48
N ILE A 95 8.64 23.00 -8.34
CA ILE A 95 7.30 23.58 -8.16
C ILE A 95 7.46 25.09 -8.35
N SER A 96 7.32 25.58 -9.59
CA SER A 96 7.11 27.01 -9.82
C SER A 96 5.72 27.33 -9.30
N LEU A 97 5.67 27.89 -8.09
CA LEU A 97 4.51 28.61 -7.58
C LEU A 97 4.29 29.81 -8.52
N HIS A 98 3.47 29.62 -9.55
CA HIS A 98 2.94 30.72 -10.33
C HIS A 98 1.90 31.42 -9.45
N TYR A 99 2.35 32.37 -8.63
CA TYR A 99 1.45 33.37 -8.06
C TYR A 99 0.88 34.16 -9.24
N ASN A 100 -0.43 34.03 -9.48
CA ASN A 100 -1.11 34.81 -10.50
C ASN A 100 -1.27 36.25 -9.96
N GLU A 101 -0.36 37.15 -10.36
CA GLU A 101 -0.44 38.58 -10.04
C GLU A 101 -1.50 39.34 -10.86
N ASN A 102 -2.55 38.67 -11.34
CA ASN A 102 -3.62 39.33 -12.10
C ASN A 102 -5.01 38.83 -11.69
N GLY A 103 -5.51 39.47 -10.61
CA GLY A 103 -6.88 39.99 -10.47
C GLY A 103 -7.95 39.07 -9.87
N PRO A 104 -9.12 39.61 -9.49
CA PRO A 104 -9.48 41.01 -9.24
C PRO A 104 -9.42 41.42 -7.75
#